data_AF-A0A8T4U609-F1
#
_entry.id   AF-A0A8T4U609-F1
#
_cell.length_a   1.000
_cell.length_b   1.000
_cell.length_c   1.000
_cell.angle_alpha   90.00
_cell.angle_beta   90.00
_cell.angle_gamma   90.00
#
_symmetry.space_group_name_H-M   'P 1'
#
loop_
_entity.id
_entity.type
_entity.pdbx_description
1 polymer ?
#
loop_
_entity_poly.entity_id
_entity_poly.type
_entity_poly.pdbx_seq_one_letter_code
_entity_poly.pdbx_strand_id
1 'polypeptide(L)'
;MTYEADDLSRIGKVMPEPHHMEYYDRNSLNEIKKLIDKNRSKEQIEEHLQFLERLADKLKQSLDAEQNYGENAWMLKKDVDDVRRTFAALSALLDKY
;
A
#
# COMPACT_ATOMS: atom_id res chain seq x y z
N MET A 1 6.48 16.61 41.77
CA MET A 1 5.57 16.16 40.70
C MET A 1 6.11 16.72 39.39
N THR A 2 6.77 15.88 38.61
CA THR A 2 7.22 16.21 37.25
C THR A 2 6.64 15.10 36.38
N TYR A 3 5.54 15.42 35.69
CA TYR A 3 4.97 14.56 34.68
C TYR A 3 5.77 14.73 33.38
N GLU A 4 6.23 13.59 32.88
CA GLU A 4 6.09 13.18 31.47
C GLU A 4 6.92 13.92 30.41
N ALA A 5 8.08 13.33 30.10
CA ALA A 5 8.73 13.50 28.81
C ALA A 5 9.39 12.19 28.29
N ASP A 6 8.95 11.02 28.77
CA ASP A 6 9.61 9.73 28.46
C ASP A 6 8.75 8.77 27.60
N ASP A 7 7.55 9.17 27.14
CA ASP A 7 6.64 8.23 26.49
C ASP A 7 6.56 8.35 24.96
N LEU A 8 7.06 9.45 24.36
CA LEU A 8 7.02 9.63 22.89
C LEU A 8 8.27 9.13 22.17
N SER A 9 9.35 8.80 22.89
CA SER A 9 10.58 8.22 22.33
C SER A 9 10.51 6.69 22.17
N ARG A 10 9.41 6.07 22.64
CA ARG A 10 9.18 4.62 22.69
C ARG A 10 8.28 4.09 21.58
N ILE A 11 7.73 4.95 20.73
CA ILE A 11 7.15 4.51 19.46
C ILE A 11 8.34 4.25 18.55
N GLY A 12 8.78 3.00 18.58
CA GLY A 12 10.03 2.56 17.99
C GLY A 12 10.25 3.18 16.62
N LYS A 13 11.52 3.53 16.37
CA LYS A 13 12.13 3.28 15.06
C LYS A 13 11.93 1.79 14.75
N VAL A 14 10.71 1.38 14.43
CA VAL A 14 10.48 0.29 13.51
C VAL A 14 11.08 0.86 12.24
N MET A 15 12.36 0.60 12.01
CA MET A 15 12.87 0.70 10.65
C MET A 15 11.87 -0.11 9.85
N PRO A 16 11.10 0.49 8.93
CA PRO A 16 10.25 -0.32 8.07
C PRO A 16 11.21 -1.34 7.47
N GLU A 17 10.97 -2.62 7.75
CA GLU A 17 11.75 -3.67 7.10
C GLU A 17 11.73 -3.31 5.61
N PRO A 18 12.90 -3.22 4.95
CA PRO A 18 13.03 -2.61 3.61
C PRO A 18 12.21 -3.32 2.51
N HIS A 19 11.50 -4.37 2.89
CA HIS A 19 10.85 -5.35 2.08
C HIS A 19 9.36 -5.48 2.40
N HIS A 20 8.78 -4.56 3.17
CA HIS A 20 7.35 -4.57 3.49
C HIS A 20 6.66 -3.33 2.93
N MET A 21 5.41 -3.48 2.49
CA MET A 21 4.55 -2.34 2.21
C MET A 21 4.48 -1.47 3.46
N GLU A 22 4.78 -0.18 3.30
CA GLU A 22 4.73 0.77 4.42
C GLU A 22 3.33 0.82 5.02
N TYR A 23 3.25 1.07 6.33
CA TYR A 23 1.97 1.14 7.04
C TYR A 23 0.99 2.12 6.38
N TYR A 24 1.50 3.28 5.94
CA TYR A 24 0.72 4.30 5.24
C TYR A 24 0.17 3.79 3.90
N ASP A 25 1.02 3.15 3.07
CA ASP A 25 0.63 2.59 1.78
C ASP A 25 -0.47 1.53 1.94
N ARG A 26 -0.35 0.67 2.96
CA ARG A 26 -1.34 -0.37 3.27
C ARG A 26 -2.66 0.22 3.75
N ASN A 27 -2.62 1.28 4.55
CA ASN A 27 -3.82 1.95 5.01
C ASN A 27 -4.54 2.62 3.83
N SER A 28 -3.80 3.30 2.94
CA SER A 28 -4.34 3.89 1.71
C SER A 28 -4.94 2.84 0.78
N LEU A 29 -4.30 1.67 0.60
CA LEU A 29 -4.87 0.56 -0.17
C LEU A 29 -6.21 0.08 0.43
N ASN A 30 -6.28 -0.08 1.75
CA ASN A 30 -7.50 -0.49 2.44
C ASN A 30 -8.61 0.56 2.35
N GLU A 31 -8.26 1.84 2.42
CA GLU A 31 -9.21 2.92 2.16
C GLU A 31 -9.72 2.82 0.73
N ILE A 32 -8.86 2.74 -0.28
CA ILE A 32 -9.25 2.60 -1.69
C ILE A 32 -10.18 1.40 -1.90
N LYS A 33 -9.87 0.24 -1.28
CA LYS A 33 -10.74 -0.95 -1.33
C LYS A 33 -12.14 -0.69 -0.76
N LYS A 34 -12.26 0.00 0.37
CA LYS A 34 -13.57 0.39 0.95
C LYS A 34 -14.34 1.40 0.09
N LEU A 35 -13.66 2.04 -0.84
CA LEU A 35 -14.19 3.10 -1.69
C LEU A 35 -14.63 2.61 -3.06
N ILE A 36 -14.24 1.40 -3.47
CA ILE A 36 -14.70 0.72 -4.70
C ILE A 36 -16.23 0.55 -4.70
N ASP A 37 -16.85 0.35 -3.53
CA ASP A 37 -18.30 0.19 -3.40
C ASP A 37 -19.07 1.52 -3.25
N LYS A 38 -18.39 2.68 -3.34
CA LYS A 38 -19.03 4.00 -3.21
C LYS A 38 -19.09 4.73 -4.55
N ASN A 39 -20.13 5.55 -4.74
CA ASN A 39 -20.27 6.41 -5.91
C ASN A 39 -19.13 7.44 -5.96
N ARG A 40 -18.10 7.15 -6.76
CA ARG A 40 -16.88 7.94 -6.95
C ARG A 40 -16.92 8.68 -8.28
N SER A 41 -16.39 9.90 -8.34
CA SER A 41 -16.21 10.57 -9.64
C SER A 41 -15.12 9.89 -10.46
N LYS A 42 -15.20 10.01 -11.79
CA LYS A 42 -14.19 9.50 -12.72
C LYS A 42 -12.77 9.93 -12.34
N GLU A 43 -12.58 11.21 -12.04
CA GLU A 43 -11.28 11.79 -11.63
C GLU A 43 -10.72 11.12 -10.36
N GLN A 44 -11.57 10.83 -9.35
CA GLN A 44 -11.11 10.16 -8.14
C GLN A 44 -10.67 8.72 -8.40
N ILE A 45 -11.34 8.02 -9.32
CA ILE A 45 -10.94 6.68 -9.73
C ILE A 45 -9.58 6.73 -10.43
N GLU A 46 -9.36 7.70 -11.32
CA GLU A 46 -8.08 7.91 -12.01
C GLU A 46 -6.93 8.24 -11.04
N GLU A 47 -7.15 9.11 -10.05
CA GLU A 47 -6.16 9.41 -9.00
C GLU A 47 -5.79 8.15 -8.19
N HIS A 48 -6.78 7.34 -7.82
CA HIS A 48 -6.54 6.08 -7.11
C HIS A 48 -5.79 5.06 -7.98
N LEU A 49 -6.07 4.99 -9.28
CA LEU A 49 -5.33 4.14 -10.22
C LEU A 49 -3.86 4.57 -10.33
N GLN A 50 -3.58 5.87 -10.42
CA GLN A 50 -2.21 6.40 -10.45
C GLN A 50 -1.45 6.09 -9.15
N PHE A 51 -2.11 6.18 -8.00
CA PHE A 51 -1.52 5.77 -6.72
C PHE A 51 -1.17 4.27 -6.71
N LEU A 52 -2.10 3.41 -7.15
CA LEU A 52 -1.88 1.97 -7.18
C LEU A 52 -0.78 1.56 -8.16
N GLU A 53 -0.63 2.26 -9.28
CA GLU A 53 0.45 2.04 -10.24
C GLU A 53 1.82 2.33 -9.62
N ARG A 54 1.98 3.48 -8.96
CA ARG A 54 3.21 3.83 -8.23
C ARG A 54 3.51 2.83 -7.11
N LEU A 55 2.47 2.39 -6.40
CA LEU A 55 2.62 1.39 -5.34
C LEU A 55 3.06 0.03 -5.91
N ALA A 56 2.51 -0.39 -7.04
CA ALA A 56 2.91 -1.61 -7.72
C ALA A 56 4.37 -1.56 -8.16
N ASP A 57 4.83 -0.43 -8.70
CA ASP A 57 6.24 -0.23 -9.09
C ASP A 57 7.18 -0.28 -7.88
N LYS A 58 6.80 0.36 -6.77
CA LYS A 58 7.56 0.31 -5.51
C LYS A 58 7.68 -1.12 -4.99
N LEU A 59 6.57 -1.86 -4.93
CA LEU A 59 6.57 -3.25 -4.49
C LEU A 59 7.37 -4.16 -5.43
N LYS A 60 7.34 -3.90 -6.75
CA LYS A 60 8.13 -4.64 -7.72
C LYS A 60 9.62 -4.43 -7.49
N GLN A 61 10.06 -3.20 -7.25
CA GLN A 61 11.46 -2.91 -6.90
C GLN A 61 11.86 -3.59 -5.58
N SER A 62 10.98 -3.57 -4.58
CA SER A 62 11.21 -4.29 -3.31
C SER A 62 11.28 -5.81 -3.50
N LEU A 63 10.48 -6.38 -4.41
CA LEU A 63 10.46 -7.81 -4.71
C LEU A 63 11.68 -8.25 -5.52
N ASP A 64 12.12 -7.45 -6.49
CA ASP A 64 13.37 -7.68 -7.23
C ASP A 64 14.59 -7.59 -6.28
N ALA A 65 14.55 -6.69 -5.28
CA ALA A 65 15.54 -6.65 -4.22
C ALA A 65 15.46 -7.91 -3.33
N GLU A 66 14.30 -8.32 -2.85
CA GLU A 66 14.13 -9.50 -1.98
C GLU A 66 14.47 -10.83 -2.64
N GLN A 67 14.17 -11.00 -3.94
CA GLN A 67 14.56 -12.21 -4.68
C GLN A 67 16.06 -12.50 -4.63
N ASN A 68 16.87 -11.45 -4.40
CA ASN A 68 18.32 -11.58 -4.23
C ASN A 68 18.75 -11.80 -2.77
N TYR A 69 17.90 -11.52 -1.77
CA TYR A 69 18.32 -11.35 -0.36
C TYR A 69 17.46 -12.02 0.74
N GLY A 70 16.24 -12.53 0.53
CA GLY A 70 15.40 -12.85 1.71
C GLY A 70 14.24 -13.86 1.60
N GLU A 71 13.85 -14.35 2.79
CA GLU A 71 12.79 -15.33 3.10
C GLU A 71 11.36 -14.76 3.02
N ASN A 72 11.18 -13.46 2.70
CA ASN A 72 9.91 -12.75 2.80
C ASN A 72 9.27 -12.40 1.44
N ALA A 73 9.88 -12.82 0.32
CA ALA A 73 9.34 -12.67 -1.03
C ALA A 73 7.87 -13.11 -1.20
N TRP A 74 7.40 -14.07 -0.40
CA TRP A 74 6.01 -14.52 -0.42
C TRP A 74 5.01 -13.49 0.12
N MET A 75 5.39 -12.66 1.11
CA MET A 75 4.55 -11.58 1.62
C MET A 75 4.43 -10.44 0.61
N LEU A 76 5.55 -10.01 0.03
CA LEU A 76 5.57 -9.00 -1.04
C LEU A 76 4.75 -9.46 -2.24
N LYS A 77 4.86 -10.72 -2.64
CA LYS A 77 4.08 -11.27 -3.75
C LYS A 77 2.58 -11.21 -3.47
N LYS A 78 2.17 -11.46 -2.21
CA LYS A 78 0.77 -11.30 -1.80
C LYS A 78 0.33 -9.84 -1.86
N ASP A 79 1.15 -8.91 -1.40
CA ASP A 79 0.85 -7.48 -1.45
C ASP A 79 0.74 -6.96 -2.91
N VAL A 80 1.62 -7.41 -3.81
CA VAL A 80 1.54 -7.10 -5.25
C VAL A 80 0.25 -7.63 -5.88
N ASP A 81 -0.14 -8.88 -5.56
CA ASP A 81 -1.39 -9.46 -6.05
C ASP A 81 -2.60 -8.66 -5.57
N ASP A 82 -2.57 -8.20 -4.32
CA ASP A 82 -3.65 -7.43 -3.71
C ASP A 82 -3.80 -6.03 -4.36
N VAL A 83 -2.69 -5.36 -4.67
CA VAL A 83 -2.66 -4.10 -5.43
C VAL A 83 -3.22 -4.31 -6.84
N ARG A 84 -2.77 -5.37 -7.54
CA ARG A 84 -3.24 -5.70 -8.90
C ARG A 84 -4.74 -5.96 -8.96
N ARG A 85 -5.29 -6.71 -7.99
CA ARG A 85 -6.74 -6.95 -7.90
C ARG A 85 -7.51 -5.65 -7.72
N THR A 86 -7.02 -4.78 -6.83
CA THR A 86 -7.64 -3.49 -6.56
C THR A 86 -7.59 -2.58 -7.79
N PHE A 87 -6.47 -2.58 -8.51
CA PHE A 87 -6.29 -1.85 -9.77
C PHE A 87 -7.26 -2.34 -10.84
N ALA A 88 -7.39 -3.67 -11.02
CA ALA A 88 -8.32 -4.25 -11.97
C ALA A 88 -9.79 -3.91 -11.63
N ALA A 89 -10.15 -3.93 -10.34
CA ALA A 89 -11.49 -3.56 -9.89
C ALA A 89 -11.81 -2.08 -10.18
N LEU A 90 -10.88 -1.16 -9.91
CA LEU A 90 -11.06 0.27 -10.22
C LEU A 90 -11.05 0.53 -11.73
N SER A 91 -10.22 -0.17 -12.50
CA SER A 91 -10.19 -0.05 -13.96
C SER A 91 -11.51 -0.51 -14.57
N ALA A 92 -12.08 -1.61 -14.07
CA ALA A 92 -13.39 -2.09 -14.49
C ALA A 92 -14.54 -1.18 -14.06
N LEU A 93 -14.39 -0.42 -12.97
CA LEU A 93 -15.34 0.64 -12.61
C LEU A 93 -15.21 1.83 -13.57
N LEU A 94 -14.00 2.24 -13.92
CA LEU A 94 -13.73 3.33 -14.85
C LEU A 94 -14.28 3.05 -16.25
N ASP A 95 -14.17 1.80 -16.73
CA ASP A 95 -14.67 1.37 -18.04
C ASP A 95 -16.21 1.42 -18.13
N LYS A 96 -16.91 1.34 -16.99
CA LYS A 96 -18.37 1.45 -16.91
C LYS A 96 -18.89 2.90 -16.86
N TYR A 97 -18.00 3.88 -16.71
CA TYR A 97 -18.32 5.31 -16.70
C TYR A 97 -18.29 5.91 -18.11
#